data_AF-A0A1F2Z1E9-F1
#
_entry.id   AF-A0A1F2Z1E9-F1
#
_cell.length_a   1.000
_cell.length_b   1.000
_cell.length_c   1.000
_cell.angle_alpha   90.00
_cell.angle_beta   90.00
_cell.angle_gamma   90.00
#
_symmetry.space_group_name_H-M   'P 1'
#
loop_
_entity.id
_entity.type
_entity.pdbx_description
1 polymer ?
#
loop_
_entity_poly.entity_id
_entity_poly.type
_entity_poly.pdbx_seq_one_letter_code
_entity_poly.pdbx_strand_id
1 'polypeptide(L)'
;MSRTDVYETVTNAIAEATLKGFSGETFEMPWHGMSEIPQNASTQKRYRGINVPLLWITQLDRGFKSGVWATYKQWAELGAQVRKGEKSTQIIFWKQFETEQNEESEEDNKTRMFVRHSAVFNADQVDGFSTLETKKPAEIEQIENCTNFLDATGAIVEHADARAYYDLISDKIHMPQKSLFRATKHSTATENYYSTLLHELTHWSGAAKRLDRFNMQKCEDRKEYAFEELVAELGAAMLCASLGVTSPPRPDHAQYIGSWLKALGNDKKFVFAAASSAQKAVDYLYSLQPSAAPEMAVAA
;
A
#
# COMPACT_ATOMS: atom_id res chain seq x y z
N MET A 1 -32.62 -10.78 0.62
CA MET A 1 -31.53 -9.78 0.67
C MET A 1 -30.26 -10.51 0.31
N SER A 2 -29.66 -10.21 -0.84
CA SER A 2 -28.42 -10.87 -1.26
C SER A 2 -27.32 -10.58 -0.24
N ARG A 3 -26.53 -11.61 0.09
CA ARG A 3 -25.34 -11.47 0.92
C ARG A 3 -24.41 -10.49 0.19
N THR A 4 -24.30 -9.27 0.69
CA THR A 4 -23.49 -8.22 0.06
C THR A 4 -22.10 -8.77 -0.23
N ASP A 5 -21.69 -8.74 -1.50
CA ASP A 5 -20.38 -9.22 -1.87
C ASP A 5 -19.34 -8.19 -1.39
N VAL A 6 -18.56 -8.59 -0.39
CA VAL A 6 -17.57 -7.73 0.24
C VAL A 6 -16.47 -7.32 -0.76
N TYR A 7 -16.15 -8.19 -1.72
CA TYR A 7 -15.19 -7.87 -2.78
C TYR A 7 -15.72 -6.78 -3.69
N GLU A 8 -16.98 -6.89 -4.08
CA GLU A 8 -17.65 -5.91 -4.93
C GLU A 8 -17.77 -4.56 -4.21
N THR A 9 -18.14 -4.57 -2.94
CA THR A 9 -18.26 -3.34 -2.13
C THR A 9 -16.93 -2.57 -2.05
N VAL A 10 -15.83 -3.27 -1.74
CA VAL A 10 -14.50 -2.63 -1.65
C VAL A 10 -13.98 -2.22 -3.03
N THR A 11 -14.19 -3.05 -4.05
CA THR A 11 -13.79 -2.71 -5.43
C THR A 11 -14.51 -1.45 -5.91
N ASN A 12 -15.82 -1.36 -5.67
CA ASN A 12 -16.61 -0.19 -6.04
C ASN A 12 -16.17 1.05 -5.28
N ALA A 13 -15.92 0.94 -3.97
CA ALA A 13 -15.41 2.08 -3.19
C ALA A 13 -14.06 2.61 -3.72
N ILE A 14 -13.15 1.71 -4.11
CA ILE A 14 -11.86 2.10 -4.70
C ILE A 14 -12.06 2.69 -6.09
N ALA A 15 -12.90 2.08 -6.93
CA ALA A 15 -13.19 2.56 -8.28
C ALA A 15 -13.85 3.96 -8.25
N GLU A 16 -14.82 4.18 -7.37
CA GLU A 16 -15.47 5.47 -7.15
C GLU A 16 -14.49 6.54 -6.68
N ALA A 17 -13.64 6.22 -5.70
CA ALA A 17 -12.62 7.15 -5.20
C ALA A 17 -11.59 7.48 -6.30
N THR A 18 -11.20 6.49 -7.10
CA THR A 18 -10.33 6.65 -8.28
C THR A 18 -10.98 7.57 -9.32
N LEU A 19 -12.28 7.39 -9.61
CA LEU A 19 -13.02 8.25 -10.53
C LEU A 19 -13.12 9.70 -10.04
N LYS A 20 -13.28 9.95 -8.73
CA LYS A 20 -13.32 11.31 -8.17
C LYS A 20 -11.99 12.07 -8.35
N GLY A 21 -10.86 11.36 -8.37
CA GLY A 21 -9.53 11.93 -8.57
C GLY A 21 -9.18 12.23 -10.04
N PHE A 22 -10.07 11.92 -10.98
CA PHE A 22 -9.88 12.19 -12.41
C PHE A 22 -10.32 13.62 -12.75
N SER A 23 -9.36 14.50 -13.08
CA SER A 23 -9.65 15.88 -13.54
C SER A 23 -9.50 16.08 -15.06
N GLY A 24 -9.31 15.00 -15.82
CA GLY A 24 -9.12 15.05 -17.28
C GLY A 24 -7.66 15.21 -17.72
N GLU A 25 -6.87 16.05 -17.03
CA GLU A 25 -5.46 16.35 -17.39
C GLU A 25 -4.45 15.85 -16.35
N THR A 26 -4.83 15.83 -15.07
CA THR A 26 -4.03 15.24 -13.98
C THR A 26 -4.83 14.16 -13.29
N PHE A 27 -4.13 13.09 -12.90
CA PHE A 27 -4.72 11.99 -12.18
C PHE A 27 -4.14 11.86 -10.78
N GLU A 28 -5.02 11.96 -9.78
CA GLU A 28 -4.64 11.75 -8.38
C GLU A 28 -5.28 10.45 -7.89
N MET A 29 -4.47 9.43 -7.59
CA MET A 29 -4.95 8.26 -6.85
C MET A 29 -5.53 8.72 -5.51
N PRO A 30 -6.58 8.06 -5.01
CA PRO A 30 -7.30 8.53 -3.83
C PRO A 30 -6.56 8.25 -2.52
N TRP A 31 -5.29 7.82 -2.60
CA TRP A 31 -4.36 7.67 -1.48
C TRP A 31 -3.10 8.55 -1.62
N HIS A 32 -3.00 9.39 -2.67
CA HIS A 32 -1.93 10.38 -2.73
C HIS A 32 -2.05 11.38 -1.57
N GLY A 33 -0.91 11.89 -1.11
CA GLY A 33 -0.84 12.75 0.07
C GLY A 33 -0.84 12.01 1.41
N MET A 34 -1.08 10.70 1.44
CA MET A 34 -0.95 9.90 2.65
C MET A 34 0.52 9.65 2.97
N SER A 35 0.91 9.95 4.21
CA SER A 35 2.29 9.84 4.70
C SER A 35 2.48 8.77 5.78
N GLU A 36 1.43 8.03 6.14
CA GLU A 36 1.47 7.04 7.22
C GLU A 36 0.67 5.79 6.89
N ILE A 37 1.22 4.62 7.24
CA ILE A 37 0.48 3.35 7.15
C ILE A 37 -0.54 3.29 8.29
N PRO A 38 -1.83 3.00 8.00
CA PRO A 38 -2.84 2.88 9.04
C PRO A 38 -2.45 1.82 10.07
N GLN A 39 -2.68 2.07 11.36
CA GLN A 39 -2.28 1.19 12.45
C GLN A 39 -3.45 0.88 13.37
N ASN A 40 -3.45 -0.33 13.94
CA ASN A 40 -4.46 -0.71 14.91
C ASN A 40 -4.12 -0.18 16.32
N ALA A 41 -5.04 0.57 16.94
CA ALA A 41 -4.80 1.22 18.25
C ALA A 41 -4.48 0.23 19.39
N SER A 42 -5.10 -0.94 19.37
CA SER A 42 -4.98 -1.93 20.45
C SER A 42 -3.74 -2.82 20.27
N THR A 43 -3.51 -3.33 19.07
CA THR A 43 -2.40 -4.25 18.80
C THR A 43 -1.10 -3.56 18.39
N GLN A 44 -1.16 -2.25 18.07
CA GLN A 44 -0.05 -1.48 17.52
C GLN A 44 0.52 -2.07 16.22
N LYS A 45 -0.22 -2.98 15.55
CA LYS A 45 0.19 -3.53 14.26
C LYS A 45 -0.31 -2.65 13.12
N ARG A 46 0.53 -2.44 12.11
CA ARG A 46 0.15 -1.80 10.84
C ARG A 46 -0.87 -2.67 10.11
N TYR A 47 -1.89 -2.05 9.53
CA TYR A 47 -2.77 -2.69 8.57
C TYR A 47 -2.00 -3.03 7.30
N ARG A 48 -2.51 -4.03 6.55
CA ARG A 48 -1.77 -4.67 5.44
C ARG A 48 -2.69 -4.92 4.25
N GLY A 49 -2.08 -5.01 3.06
CA GLY A 49 -2.75 -5.32 1.80
C GLY A 49 -3.89 -4.34 1.51
N ILE A 50 -5.03 -4.86 1.06
CA ILE A 50 -6.18 -4.05 0.62
C ILE A 50 -6.74 -3.10 1.68
N ASN A 51 -6.54 -3.39 2.97
CA ASN A 51 -7.02 -2.51 4.03
C ASN A 51 -6.29 -1.17 4.06
N VAL A 52 -5.04 -1.10 3.58
CA VAL A 52 -4.27 0.14 3.57
C VAL A 52 -4.92 1.19 2.66
N PRO A 53 -5.10 0.97 1.35
CA PRO A 53 -5.76 1.94 0.49
C PRO A 53 -7.22 2.19 0.90
N LEU A 54 -7.94 1.18 1.42
CA LEU A 54 -9.32 1.35 1.87
C LEU A 54 -9.45 2.32 3.06
N LEU A 55 -8.57 2.18 4.05
CA LEU A 55 -8.53 3.08 5.21
C LEU A 55 -8.04 4.48 4.82
N TRP A 56 -7.07 4.59 3.92
CA TRP A 56 -6.62 5.89 3.37
C TRP A 56 -7.74 6.64 2.64
N ILE A 57 -8.45 5.96 1.74
CA ILE A 57 -9.60 6.56 1.03
C ILE A 57 -10.63 7.08 2.04
N THR A 58 -10.92 6.29 3.07
CA THR A 58 -11.89 6.69 4.09
C THR A 58 -11.39 7.84 4.95
N GLN A 59 -10.10 7.83 5.30
CA GLN A 59 -9.44 8.91 6.04
C GLN A 59 -9.58 10.24 5.29
N LEU A 60 -9.28 10.25 3.99
CA LEU A 60 -9.36 11.43 3.14
C LEU A 60 -10.82 11.87 2.90
N ASP A 61 -11.74 10.95 2.55
CA ASP A 61 -13.16 11.28 2.29
C ASP A 61 -13.87 11.84 3.53
N ARG A 62 -13.45 11.43 4.73
CA ARG A 62 -14.01 11.89 6.00
C ARG A 62 -13.22 13.02 6.66
N GLY A 63 -12.07 13.39 6.12
CA GLY A 63 -11.19 14.41 6.69
C GLY A 63 -10.59 14.03 8.04
N PHE A 64 -10.38 12.73 8.30
CA PHE A 64 -9.73 12.25 9.51
C PHE A 64 -8.22 12.55 9.45
N LYS A 65 -7.67 12.98 10.58
CA LYS A 65 -6.25 13.33 10.75
C LYS A 65 -5.43 12.15 11.21
N SER A 66 -6.00 11.29 12.05
CA SER A 66 -5.29 10.13 12.59
C SER A 66 -5.22 8.96 11.63
N GLY A 67 -4.05 8.32 11.52
CA GLY A 67 -3.88 7.01 10.88
C GLY A 67 -4.26 5.82 11.79
N VAL A 68 -4.80 6.06 12.98
CA VAL A 68 -5.07 5.03 14.00
C VAL A 68 -6.53 4.58 13.94
N TRP A 69 -6.74 3.26 13.87
CA TRP A 69 -8.06 2.64 13.76
C TRP A 69 -8.21 1.49 14.75
N ALA A 70 -9.42 1.23 15.24
CA ALA A 70 -9.70 0.03 16.00
C ALA A 70 -11.18 -0.36 15.94
N THR A 71 -11.50 -1.59 16.31
CA THR A 71 -12.91 -2.00 16.48
C THR A 71 -13.53 -1.30 17.67
N TYR A 72 -14.87 -1.22 17.73
CA TYR A 72 -15.57 -0.66 18.89
C TYR A 72 -15.12 -1.29 20.22
N LYS A 73 -14.99 -2.62 20.23
CA LYS A 73 -14.56 -3.37 21.42
C LYS A 73 -13.14 -2.98 21.85
N GLN A 74 -12.22 -2.87 20.89
CA GLN A 74 -10.85 -2.46 21.17
C GLN A 74 -10.77 -1.03 21.71
N TRP A 75 -11.60 -0.11 21.20
CA TRP A 75 -11.69 1.24 21.76
C TRP A 75 -12.19 1.23 23.21
N ALA A 76 -13.25 0.48 23.49
CA ALA A 76 -13.76 0.32 24.85
C ALA A 76 -12.72 -0.29 25.81
N GLU A 77 -11.95 -1.28 25.35
CA GLU A 77 -10.84 -1.88 26.12
C GLU A 77 -9.71 -0.88 26.40
N LEU A 78 -9.53 0.14 25.54
CA LEU A 78 -8.59 1.25 25.73
C LEU A 78 -9.18 2.40 26.57
N GLY A 79 -10.38 2.25 27.12
CA GLY A 79 -11.06 3.31 27.87
C GLY A 79 -11.63 4.44 27.02
N ALA A 80 -11.69 4.26 25.70
CA ALA A 80 -12.22 5.22 24.75
C ALA A 80 -13.65 4.85 24.31
N GLN A 81 -14.44 5.85 23.93
CA GLN A 81 -15.83 5.68 23.53
C GLN A 81 -16.05 6.20 22.12
N VAL A 82 -16.50 5.35 21.20
CA VAL A 82 -16.96 5.79 19.88
C VAL A 82 -18.18 6.69 20.05
N ARG A 83 -18.15 7.89 19.46
CA ARG A 83 -19.27 8.84 19.58
C ARG A 83 -20.55 8.30 18.95
N LYS A 84 -21.69 8.66 19.55
CA LYS A 84 -23.00 8.23 19.07
C LYS A 84 -23.25 8.78 17.65
N GLY A 85 -23.61 7.89 16.72
CA GLY A 85 -23.93 8.26 15.34
C GLY A 85 -22.75 8.14 14.36
N GLU A 86 -21.53 7.91 14.86
CA GLU A 86 -20.37 7.64 14.02
C GLU A 86 -20.55 6.37 13.19
N LYS A 87 -20.10 6.40 11.93
CA LYS A 87 -20.19 5.27 11.01
C LYS A 87 -18.86 4.53 10.97
N SER A 88 -18.93 3.21 11.04
CA SER A 88 -17.75 2.34 10.93
C SER A 88 -17.29 2.19 9.48
N THR A 89 -16.03 1.80 9.35
CA THR A 89 -15.39 1.39 8.10
C THR A 89 -15.23 -0.12 8.11
N GLN A 90 -15.61 -0.80 7.03
CA GLN A 90 -15.42 -2.24 6.92
C GLN A 90 -14.00 -2.54 6.43
N ILE A 91 -13.27 -3.37 7.16
CA ILE A 91 -11.97 -3.94 6.76
C ILE A 91 -12.10 -5.44 6.53
N ILE A 92 -11.17 -6.02 5.79
CA ILE A 92 -11.17 -7.44 5.43
C ILE A 92 -9.92 -8.14 5.96
N PHE A 93 -10.08 -9.36 6.47
CA PHE A 93 -8.97 -10.22 6.84
C PHE A 93 -9.28 -11.67 6.51
N TRP A 94 -8.23 -12.44 6.25
CA TRP A 94 -8.32 -13.84 5.90
C TRP A 94 -8.12 -14.67 7.15
N LYS A 95 -9.03 -15.63 7.39
CA LYS A 95 -8.87 -16.61 8.47
C LYS A 95 -8.82 -18.01 7.88
N GLN A 96 -7.78 -18.75 8.23
CA GLN A 96 -7.68 -20.18 7.96
C GLN A 96 -8.57 -20.94 8.93
N PHE A 97 -9.29 -21.92 8.42
CA PHE A 97 -9.97 -22.94 9.22
C PHE A 97 -9.45 -24.31 8.81
N GLU A 98 -9.14 -25.12 9.81
CA GLU A 98 -8.97 -26.56 9.65
C GLU A 98 -10.37 -27.16 9.58
N THR A 99 -10.66 -27.89 8.50
CA THR A 99 -11.88 -28.69 8.42
C THR A 99 -11.64 -30.01 9.14
N GLU A 100 -12.54 -30.38 10.05
CA GLU A 100 -12.51 -31.69 10.69
C GLU A 100 -12.64 -32.81 9.63
N GLN A 101 -11.92 -33.90 9.86
CA GLN A 101 -11.86 -35.06 8.97
C GLN A 101 -13.25 -35.64 8.73
N ASN A 102 -13.67 -35.76 7.48
CA ASN A 102 -14.67 -36.75 7.10
C ASN A 102 -13.91 -38.03 6.71
N GLU A 103 -14.15 -39.12 7.43
CA GLU A 103 -13.48 -40.44 7.26
C GLU A 103 -13.79 -41.15 5.90
N GLU A 104 -14.44 -40.49 4.95
CA GLU A 104 -14.88 -41.11 3.67
C GLU A 104 -14.15 -40.59 2.41
N SER A 105 -13.12 -39.76 2.52
CA SER A 105 -12.31 -39.38 1.35
C SER A 105 -10.85 -39.17 1.70
N GLU A 106 -9.97 -40.08 1.24
CA GLU A 106 -8.50 -40.00 1.40
C GLU A 106 -7.84 -38.85 0.60
N GLU A 107 -8.61 -38.01 -0.10
CA GLU A 107 -8.12 -36.86 -0.86
C GLU A 107 -8.95 -35.61 -0.60
N ASP A 108 -8.70 -34.89 0.50
CA ASP A 108 -8.73 -33.40 0.49
C ASP A 108 -8.48 -32.83 1.89
N ASN A 109 -7.21 -32.82 2.32
CA ASN A 109 -6.79 -31.98 3.43
C ASN A 109 -6.58 -30.52 2.95
N LYS A 110 -7.61 -29.93 2.32
CA LYS A 110 -7.54 -28.57 1.77
C LYS A 110 -7.91 -27.56 2.85
N THR A 111 -6.92 -26.90 3.44
CA THR A 111 -7.11 -25.70 4.26
C THR A 111 -7.93 -24.67 3.48
N ARG A 112 -9.17 -24.40 3.91
CA ARG A 112 -10.04 -23.41 3.26
C ARG A 112 -9.84 -22.05 3.94
N MET A 113 -9.49 -21.04 3.15
CA MET A 113 -9.42 -19.65 3.61
C MET A 113 -10.77 -18.97 3.40
N PHE A 114 -11.31 -18.36 4.46
CA PHE A 114 -12.51 -17.54 4.36
C PHE A 114 -12.20 -16.07 4.61
N VAL A 115 -12.85 -15.21 3.83
CA VAL A 115 -12.87 -13.76 4.05
C VAL A 115 -13.75 -13.47 5.27
N ARG A 116 -13.19 -12.76 6.25
CA ARG A 116 -13.96 -12.10 7.30
C ARG A 116 -13.87 -10.60 7.11
N HIS A 117 -14.92 -9.92 7.55
CA HIS A 117 -14.94 -8.47 7.64
C HIS A 117 -15.08 -8.04 9.10
N SER A 118 -14.52 -6.87 9.43
CA SER A 118 -14.69 -6.22 10.72
C SER A 118 -15.01 -4.75 10.53
N ALA A 119 -15.82 -4.21 11.45
CA ALA A 119 -16.12 -2.80 11.54
C ALA A 119 -15.07 -2.11 12.43
N VAL A 120 -14.35 -1.13 11.88
CA VAL A 120 -13.40 -0.29 12.62
C VAL A 120 -13.80 1.18 12.59
N PHE A 121 -13.33 1.91 13.59
CA PHE A 121 -13.52 3.35 13.76
C PHE A 121 -12.15 4.01 13.89
N ASN A 122 -12.01 5.19 13.30
CA ASN A 122 -10.80 6.01 13.41
C ASN A 122 -10.70 6.63 14.81
N ALA A 123 -9.48 6.95 15.27
CA ALA A 123 -9.27 7.65 16.53
C ALA A 123 -9.99 9.01 16.60
N ASP A 124 -10.14 9.69 15.46
CA ASP A 124 -10.88 10.94 15.37
C ASP A 124 -12.37 10.76 15.72
N GLN A 125 -12.90 9.53 15.66
CA GLN A 125 -14.30 9.18 15.94
C GLN A 125 -14.58 8.85 17.41
N VAL A 126 -13.55 8.86 18.27
CA VAL A 126 -13.68 8.42 19.65
C VAL A 126 -13.34 9.52 20.65
N ASP A 127 -14.01 9.50 21.79
CA ASP A 127 -13.70 10.34 22.95
C ASP A 127 -12.85 9.53 23.94
N GLY A 128 -11.99 10.20 24.72
CA GLY A 128 -11.15 9.53 25.71
C GLY A 128 -9.88 8.87 25.16
N PHE A 129 -9.54 9.10 23.89
CA PHE A 129 -8.28 8.68 23.29
C PHE A 129 -7.52 9.90 22.74
N SER A 130 -6.26 10.07 23.16
CA SER A 130 -5.36 11.04 22.55
C SER A 130 -4.36 10.28 21.71
N THR A 131 -4.36 10.54 20.41
CA THR A 131 -3.26 10.11 19.53
C THR A 131 -2.03 10.92 19.90
N LEU A 132 -0.88 10.27 20.04
CA LEU A 132 0.38 10.99 19.96
C LEU A 132 0.50 11.52 18.52
N GLU A 133 0.72 12.82 18.36
CA GLU A 133 1.04 13.36 17.04
C GLU A 133 2.36 12.73 16.57
N THR A 134 2.28 11.91 15.53
CA THR A 134 3.42 11.47 14.77
C THR A 134 3.95 12.67 14.00
N LYS A 135 5.11 13.17 14.42
CA LYS A 135 5.79 14.24 13.68
C LYS A 135 6.33 13.64 12.40
N LYS A 136 6.01 14.25 11.26
CA LYS A 136 6.68 13.94 9.99
C LYS A 136 8.20 14.11 10.24
N PRO A 137 9.03 13.11 9.85
CA PRO A 137 10.48 13.24 9.94
C PRO A 137 10.97 14.53 9.29
N ALA A 138 12.07 15.08 9.80
CA ALA A 138 12.73 16.18 9.11
C ALA A 138 13.20 15.72 7.71
N GLU A 139 13.31 16.63 6.73
CA GLU A 139 13.71 16.24 5.37
C GLU A 139 15.06 15.51 5.34
N ILE A 140 16.00 15.90 6.21
CA ILE A 140 17.31 15.23 6.34
C ILE A 140 17.14 13.78 6.77
N GLU A 141 16.35 13.53 7.81
CA GLU A 141 16.06 12.17 8.32
C GLU A 141 15.31 11.34 7.27
N GLN A 142 14.38 11.94 6.54
CA GLN A 142 13.67 11.30 5.43
C GLN A 142 14.64 10.86 4.32
N ILE A 143 15.57 11.73 3.92
CA ILE A 143 16.60 11.43 2.92
C ILE A 143 17.49 10.27 3.39
N GLU A 144 17.95 10.31 4.64
CA GLU A 144 18.78 9.26 5.24
C GLU A 144 18.02 7.92 5.27
N ASN A 145 16.77 7.91 5.74
CA ASN A 145 15.92 6.73 5.77
C ASN A 145 15.75 6.12 4.38
N CYS A 146 15.43 6.93 3.36
CA CYS A 146 15.28 6.44 2.01
C CYS A 146 16.59 5.90 1.44
N THR A 147 17.71 6.59 1.67
CA THR A 147 19.03 6.21 1.13
C THR A 147 19.49 4.90 1.74
N ASN A 148 19.46 4.78 3.07
CA ASN A 148 19.80 3.56 3.78
C ASN A 148 18.90 2.39 3.35
N PHE A 149 17.60 2.64 3.18
CA PHE A 149 16.64 1.62 2.74
C PHE A 149 16.97 1.10 1.35
N LEU A 150 17.25 2.00 0.40
CA LEU A 150 17.60 1.69 -0.98
C LEU A 150 18.93 0.93 -1.05
N ASP A 151 19.95 1.39 -0.34
CA ASP A 151 21.28 0.76 -0.33
C ASP A 151 21.21 -0.68 0.19
N ALA A 152 20.42 -0.93 1.24
CA ALA A 152 20.22 -2.27 1.79
C ALA A 152 19.55 -3.24 0.81
N THR A 153 18.82 -2.75 -0.20
CA THR A 153 18.20 -3.64 -1.21
C THR A 153 19.22 -4.23 -2.19
N GLY A 154 20.37 -3.58 -2.38
CA GLY A 154 21.34 -3.92 -3.42
C GLY A 154 20.85 -3.66 -4.85
N ALA A 155 19.74 -2.94 -5.05
CA ALA A 155 19.28 -2.56 -6.38
C ALA A 155 20.27 -1.58 -7.05
N ILE A 156 20.65 -1.86 -8.29
CA ILE A 156 21.52 -0.98 -9.07
C ILE A 156 20.68 0.13 -9.68
N VAL A 157 20.97 1.37 -9.30
CA VAL A 157 20.28 2.57 -9.81
C VAL A 157 21.25 3.37 -10.69
N GLU A 158 20.90 3.55 -11.96
CA GLU A 158 21.68 4.33 -12.93
C GLU A 158 20.91 5.59 -13.34
N HIS A 159 21.61 6.72 -13.48
CA HIS A 159 21.01 7.98 -13.90
C HIS A 159 21.26 8.25 -15.38
N ALA A 160 20.19 8.42 -16.17
CA ALA A 160 20.21 8.71 -17.60
C ALA A 160 19.19 9.80 -17.98
N ASP A 161 19.27 10.38 -19.18
CA ASP A 161 18.48 11.57 -19.54
C ASP A 161 17.03 11.30 -19.98
N ALA A 162 16.60 10.04 -20.10
CA ALA A 162 15.43 9.68 -20.91
C ALA A 162 14.09 9.45 -20.17
N ARG A 163 14.08 8.81 -18.98
CA ARG A 163 12.87 8.52 -18.15
C ARG A 163 13.23 7.57 -17.00
N ALA A 164 12.34 7.48 -16.00
CA ALA A 164 12.41 6.42 -15.00
C ALA A 164 11.81 5.11 -15.53
N TYR A 165 12.47 3.98 -15.25
CA TYR A 165 11.95 2.63 -15.51
C TYR A 165 12.84 1.56 -14.86
N TYR A 166 12.25 0.42 -14.51
CA TYR A 166 12.98 -0.82 -14.23
C TYR A 166 13.21 -1.62 -15.53
N ASP A 167 14.46 -1.96 -15.83
CA ASP A 167 14.85 -2.84 -16.94
C ASP A 167 14.99 -4.28 -16.46
N LEU A 168 14.05 -5.12 -16.92
CA LEU A 168 14.00 -6.55 -16.65
C LEU A 168 15.20 -7.33 -17.16
N ILE A 169 15.79 -6.93 -18.29
CA ILE A 169 16.85 -7.68 -18.96
C ILE A 169 18.18 -7.42 -18.26
N SER A 170 18.50 -6.15 -18.01
CA SER A 170 19.74 -5.77 -17.32
C SER A 170 19.63 -5.86 -15.79
N ASP A 171 18.42 -6.00 -15.24
CA ASP A 171 18.11 -6.01 -13.80
C ASP A 171 18.54 -4.73 -13.10
N LYS A 172 18.28 -3.58 -13.73
CA LYS A 172 18.67 -2.25 -13.24
C LYS A 172 17.49 -1.29 -13.22
N ILE A 173 17.55 -0.33 -12.30
CA ILE A 173 16.63 0.80 -12.26
C ILE A 173 17.31 1.97 -12.96
N HIS A 174 16.66 2.53 -13.97
CA HIS A 174 17.07 3.76 -14.62
C HIS A 174 16.24 4.92 -14.08
N MET A 175 16.91 6.01 -13.72
CA MET A 175 16.31 7.23 -13.19
C MET A 175 16.76 8.47 -13.99
N PRO A 176 15.91 9.50 -14.16
CA PRO A 176 16.35 10.81 -14.62
C PRO A 176 17.41 11.39 -13.67
N GLN A 177 18.32 12.24 -14.17
CA GLN A 177 19.23 13.00 -13.32
C GLN A 177 18.46 13.72 -12.20
N LYS A 178 18.97 13.67 -10.96
CA LYS A 178 18.30 14.27 -9.78
C LYS A 178 17.95 15.75 -10.00
N SER A 179 18.79 16.46 -10.74
CA SER A 179 18.62 17.86 -11.14
C SER A 179 17.45 18.14 -12.09
N LEU A 180 16.77 17.11 -12.63
CA LEU A 180 15.57 17.24 -13.46
C LEU A 180 14.28 17.20 -12.63
N PHE A 181 14.32 16.71 -11.40
CA PHE A 181 13.15 16.68 -10.53
C PHE A 181 12.82 18.09 -10.04
N ARG A 182 11.54 18.43 -10.01
CA ARG A 182 11.02 19.75 -9.59
C ARG A 182 9.97 19.55 -8.52
N ALA A 183 9.81 20.53 -7.63
CA ALA A 183 8.71 20.54 -6.69
C ALA A 183 7.38 20.71 -7.44
N THR A 184 6.33 20.10 -6.91
CA THR A 184 4.94 20.27 -7.36
C THR A 184 4.14 20.99 -6.28
N LYS A 185 2.83 21.18 -6.52
CA LYS A 185 1.91 21.74 -5.51
C LYS A 185 1.86 20.89 -4.21
N HIS A 186 2.14 19.59 -4.32
CA HIS A 186 1.87 18.62 -3.25
C HIS A 186 3.14 18.00 -2.64
N SER A 187 4.29 18.10 -3.32
CA SER A 187 5.52 17.43 -2.90
C SER A 187 6.78 18.20 -3.32
N THR A 188 7.86 18.03 -2.55
CA THR A 188 9.19 18.59 -2.87
C THR A 188 9.83 17.84 -4.05
N ALA A 189 10.89 18.42 -4.64
CA ALA A 189 11.67 17.72 -5.67
C ALA A 189 12.29 16.41 -5.14
N THR A 190 12.73 16.42 -3.87
CA THR A 190 13.26 15.26 -3.14
C THR A 190 12.22 14.14 -3.05
N GLU A 191 10.99 14.49 -2.64
CA GLU A 191 9.88 13.54 -2.52
C GLU A 191 9.50 12.95 -3.88
N ASN A 192 9.46 13.76 -4.93
CA ASN A 192 9.18 13.30 -6.28
C ASN A 192 10.26 12.31 -6.77
N TYR A 193 11.53 12.57 -6.49
CA TYR A 193 12.63 11.65 -6.81
C TYR A 193 12.48 10.31 -6.09
N TYR A 194 12.31 10.32 -4.78
CA TYR A 194 12.23 9.08 -4.00
C TYR A 194 10.94 8.32 -4.28
N SER A 195 9.80 9.00 -4.47
CA SER A 195 8.55 8.33 -4.84
C SER A 195 8.67 7.61 -6.18
N THR A 196 9.24 8.25 -7.21
CA THR A 196 9.51 7.60 -8.50
C THR A 196 10.49 6.44 -8.34
N LEU A 197 11.55 6.58 -7.56
CA LEU A 197 12.50 5.49 -7.35
C LEU A 197 11.88 4.30 -6.60
N LEU A 198 11.03 4.54 -5.59
CA LEU A 198 10.32 3.49 -4.85
C LEU A 198 9.29 2.76 -5.73
N HIS A 199 8.73 3.42 -6.74
CA HIS A 199 7.92 2.79 -7.79
C HIS A 199 8.74 1.79 -8.60
N GLU A 200 9.86 2.25 -9.17
CA GLU A 200 10.73 1.37 -9.95
C GLU A 200 11.35 0.26 -9.10
N LEU A 201 11.61 0.52 -7.82
CA LEU A 201 12.05 -0.50 -6.86
C LEU A 201 10.97 -1.55 -6.59
N THR A 202 9.70 -1.14 -6.58
CA THR A 202 8.59 -2.07 -6.47
C THR A 202 8.52 -2.97 -7.70
N HIS A 203 8.69 -2.43 -8.91
CA HIS A 203 8.87 -3.24 -10.11
C HIS A 203 10.08 -4.16 -10.02
N TRP A 204 11.24 -3.63 -9.59
CA TRP A 204 12.46 -4.42 -9.41
C TRP A 204 12.16 -5.67 -8.57
N SER A 205 11.47 -5.57 -7.43
CA SER A 205 11.13 -6.74 -6.61
C SER A 205 10.39 -7.88 -7.36
N GLY A 206 9.76 -7.59 -8.50
CA GLY A 206 8.99 -8.52 -9.31
C GLY A 206 9.79 -9.47 -10.21
N ALA A 207 11.11 -9.31 -10.37
CA ALA A 207 11.86 -10.21 -11.27
C ALA A 207 11.85 -11.68 -10.84
N ALA A 208 12.15 -12.57 -11.78
CA ALA A 208 12.10 -14.02 -11.60
C ALA A 208 12.94 -14.55 -10.43
N LYS A 209 14.10 -13.93 -10.16
CA LYS A 209 14.96 -14.30 -9.03
C LYS A 209 14.51 -13.73 -7.67
N ARG A 210 13.37 -13.04 -7.63
CA ARG A 210 12.79 -12.37 -6.46
C ARG A 210 11.35 -12.84 -6.24
N LEU A 211 10.35 -12.04 -6.64
CA LEU A 211 8.93 -12.37 -6.46
C LEU A 211 8.25 -12.94 -7.70
N ASP A 212 8.98 -13.06 -8.83
CA ASP A 212 8.54 -13.72 -10.06
C ASP A 212 7.13 -13.30 -10.52
N ARG A 213 6.90 -11.98 -10.60
CA ARG A 213 5.61 -11.39 -10.99
C ARG A 213 5.49 -11.14 -12.48
N PHE A 214 6.62 -10.99 -13.18
CA PHE A 214 6.61 -10.69 -14.61
C PHE A 214 6.48 -11.97 -15.43
N ASN A 215 5.39 -12.09 -16.17
CA ASN A 215 5.27 -13.12 -17.19
C ASN A 215 5.87 -12.62 -18.51
N MET A 216 7.15 -12.91 -18.73
CA MET A 216 7.89 -12.54 -19.95
C MET A 216 7.21 -12.99 -21.26
N GLN A 217 6.39 -14.05 -21.24
CA GLN A 217 5.67 -14.54 -22.42
C GLN A 217 4.40 -13.75 -22.73
N LYS A 218 3.95 -12.89 -21.80
CA LYS A 218 2.68 -12.17 -21.85
C LYS A 218 2.82 -10.68 -21.56
N CYS A 219 4.03 -10.13 -21.51
CA CYS A 219 4.27 -8.70 -21.33
C CYS A 219 3.59 -7.82 -22.39
N GLU A 220 3.14 -8.38 -23.52
CA GLU A 220 2.33 -7.69 -24.53
C GLU A 220 0.83 -7.58 -24.16
N ASP A 221 0.36 -8.31 -23.14
CA ASP A 221 -1.02 -8.21 -22.64
C ASP A 221 -1.19 -6.96 -21.78
N ARG A 222 -1.95 -6.00 -22.32
CA ARG A 222 -2.32 -4.74 -21.64
C ARG A 222 -2.93 -4.97 -20.24
N LYS A 223 -3.59 -6.10 -20.00
CA LYS A 223 -4.16 -6.42 -18.67
C LYS A 223 -3.10 -6.80 -17.65
N GLU A 224 -2.12 -7.62 -18.02
CA GLU A 224 -1.03 -8.03 -17.13
C GLU A 224 -0.11 -6.85 -16.83
N TYR A 225 0.18 -6.02 -17.84
CA TYR A 225 0.88 -4.75 -17.66
C TYR A 225 0.14 -3.82 -16.68
N ALA A 226 -1.16 -3.61 -16.88
CA ALA A 226 -1.95 -2.76 -16.00
C ALA A 226 -2.02 -3.31 -14.56
N PHE A 227 -2.02 -4.63 -14.38
CA PHE A 227 -1.96 -5.24 -13.06
C PHE A 227 -0.65 -4.92 -12.34
N GLU A 228 0.49 -5.08 -13.02
CA GLU A 228 1.81 -4.83 -12.44
C GLU A 228 2.06 -3.35 -12.14
N GLU A 229 1.56 -2.43 -12.97
CA GLU A 229 1.58 -0.99 -12.63
C GLU A 229 0.76 -0.69 -11.37
N LEU A 230 -0.42 -1.30 -11.20
CA LEU A 230 -1.19 -1.12 -9.96
C LEU A 230 -0.47 -1.71 -8.74
N VAL A 231 0.27 -2.80 -8.92
CA VAL A 231 1.15 -3.37 -7.87
C VAL A 231 2.26 -2.38 -7.51
N ALA A 232 2.91 -1.79 -8.52
CA ALA A 232 3.96 -0.80 -8.33
C ALA A 232 3.44 0.46 -7.64
N GLU A 233 2.29 0.98 -8.05
CA GLU A 233 1.64 2.13 -7.42
C GLU A 233 1.36 1.92 -5.93
N LEU A 234 0.69 0.81 -5.61
CA LEU A 234 0.30 0.51 -4.23
C LEU A 234 1.54 0.24 -3.37
N GLY A 235 2.54 -0.47 -3.92
CA GLY A 235 3.79 -0.74 -3.22
C GLY A 235 4.58 0.54 -2.97
N ALA A 236 4.72 1.41 -3.97
CA ALA A 236 5.37 2.70 -3.86
C ALA A 236 4.68 3.59 -2.81
N ALA A 237 3.34 3.66 -2.83
CA ALA A 237 2.58 4.42 -1.83
C ALA A 237 2.81 3.87 -0.42
N MET A 238 2.82 2.54 -0.23
CA MET A 238 3.10 1.90 1.05
C MET A 238 4.54 2.15 1.53
N LEU A 239 5.53 2.10 0.64
CA LEU A 239 6.92 2.41 0.95
C LEU A 239 7.08 3.89 1.32
N CYS A 240 6.51 4.79 0.53
CA CYS A 240 6.52 6.23 0.78
C CYS A 240 5.97 6.54 2.18
N ALA A 241 4.77 6.03 2.49
CA ALA A 241 4.15 6.19 3.80
C ALA A 241 4.92 5.55 4.96
N SER A 242 5.74 4.53 4.68
CA SER A 242 6.56 3.90 5.72
C SER A 242 7.91 4.59 5.93
N LEU A 243 8.40 5.33 4.92
CA LEU A 243 9.68 6.05 4.92
C LEU A 243 9.52 7.56 5.15
N GLY A 244 8.28 8.04 5.36
CA GLY A 244 7.99 9.47 5.59
C GLY A 244 8.00 10.32 4.31
N VAL A 245 7.94 9.70 3.14
CA VAL A 245 7.86 10.38 1.84
C VAL A 245 6.40 10.60 1.48
N THR A 246 6.06 11.80 1.02
CA THR A 246 4.73 12.05 0.45
C THR A 246 4.63 11.42 -0.95
N SER A 247 3.62 10.56 -1.18
CA SER A 247 3.32 10.00 -2.50
C SER A 247 2.52 11.01 -3.36
N PRO A 248 3.12 11.58 -4.43
CA PRO A 248 2.48 12.57 -5.29
C PRO A 248 1.73 11.94 -6.48
N PRO A 249 0.75 12.65 -7.04
CA PRO A 249 0.23 12.37 -8.37
C PRO A 249 1.32 12.33 -9.45
N ARG A 250 1.31 11.28 -10.27
CA ARG A 250 2.24 11.07 -11.39
C ARG A 250 1.52 11.21 -12.74
N PRO A 251 1.93 12.15 -13.62
CA PRO A 251 1.23 12.41 -14.89
C PRO A 251 1.21 11.22 -15.86
N ASP A 252 2.24 10.37 -15.81
CA ASP A 252 2.38 9.18 -16.64
C ASP A 252 1.39 8.07 -16.30
N HIS A 253 0.77 8.11 -15.10
CA HIS A 253 -0.14 7.05 -14.67
C HIS A 253 -1.54 7.19 -15.27
N ALA A 254 -1.94 8.40 -15.68
CA ALA A 254 -3.24 8.72 -16.28
C ALA A 254 -3.62 7.77 -17.44
N GLN A 255 -2.63 7.25 -18.16
CA GLN A 255 -2.80 6.36 -19.31
C GLN A 255 -3.31 4.96 -18.92
N TYR A 256 -3.05 4.51 -17.69
CA TYR A 256 -3.35 3.15 -17.24
C TYR A 256 -4.65 3.05 -16.45
N ILE A 257 -5.13 4.14 -15.85
CA ILE A 257 -6.38 4.15 -15.07
C ILE A 257 -7.60 3.75 -15.89
N GLY A 258 -7.67 4.14 -17.17
CA GLY A 258 -8.76 3.68 -18.04
C GLY A 258 -8.79 2.15 -18.15
N SER A 259 -7.61 1.51 -18.18
CA SER A 259 -7.47 0.06 -18.16
C SER A 259 -7.76 -0.52 -16.76
N TRP A 260 -7.38 0.18 -15.69
CA TRP A 260 -7.70 -0.23 -14.31
C TRP A 260 -9.19 -0.19 -14.01
N LEU A 261 -9.88 0.92 -14.29
CA LEU A 261 -11.31 1.06 -14.10
C LEU A 261 -12.09 0.00 -14.89
N LYS A 262 -11.64 -0.28 -16.13
CA LYS A 262 -12.20 -1.38 -16.93
C LYS A 262 -11.92 -2.75 -16.30
N ALA A 263 -10.73 -2.98 -15.74
CA ALA A 263 -10.41 -4.23 -15.05
C ALA A 263 -11.23 -4.38 -13.76
N LEU A 264 -11.39 -3.32 -12.96
CA LEU A 264 -12.19 -3.29 -11.74
C LEU A 264 -13.67 -3.58 -12.01
N GLY A 265 -14.22 -3.06 -13.12
CA GLY A 265 -15.60 -3.35 -13.54
C GLY A 265 -15.83 -4.80 -13.99
N ASN A 266 -14.78 -5.50 -14.44
CA ASN A 266 -14.88 -6.88 -14.92
C ASN A 266 -14.45 -7.93 -13.90
N ASP A 267 -13.65 -7.56 -12.90
CA ASP A 267 -13.08 -8.47 -11.91
C ASP A 267 -12.95 -7.82 -10.52
N LYS A 268 -13.93 -8.11 -9.64
CA LYS A 268 -13.97 -7.66 -8.24
C LYS A 268 -12.82 -8.16 -7.35
N LYS A 269 -11.99 -9.09 -7.82
CA LYS A 269 -10.81 -9.58 -7.08
C LYS A 269 -9.52 -8.96 -7.58
N PHE A 270 -9.54 -8.22 -8.68
CA PHE A 270 -8.35 -7.63 -9.30
C PHE A 270 -7.57 -6.75 -8.32
N VAL A 271 -8.24 -5.82 -7.65
CA VAL A 271 -7.60 -4.91 -6.68
C VAL A 271 -7.08 -5.64 -5.44
N PHE A 272 -7.74 -6.71 -5.02
CA PHE A 272 -7.31 -7.54 -3.90
C PHE A 272 -6.01 -8.28 -4.22
N ALA A 273 -5.94 -8.85 -5.43
CA ALA A 273 -4.73 -9.52 -5.90
C ALA A 273 -3.59 -8.51 -6.05
N ALA A 274 -3.84 -7.33 -6.63
CA ALA A 274 -2.81 -6.29 -6.78
C ALA A 274 -2.31 -5.80 -5.41
N ALA A 275 -3.21 -5.49 -4.47
CA ALA A 275 -2.83 -5.05 -3.12
C ALA A 275 -2.09 -6.14 -2.33
N SER A 276 -2.42 -7.42 -2.56
CA SER A 276 -1.70 -8.56 -1.97
C SER A 276 -0.27 -8.66 -2.53
N SER A 277 -0.12 -8.54 -3.85
CA SER A 277 1.20 -8.53 -4.52
C SER A 277 2.04 -7.32 -4.12
N ALA A 278 1.44 -6.14 -4.00
CA ALA A 278 2.09 -4.93 -3.49
C ALA A 278 2.59 -5.13 -2.05
N GLN A 279 1.76 -5.70 -1.17
CA GLN A 279 2.18 -6.01 0.19
C GLN A 279 3.38 -6.98 0.21
N LYS A 280 3.38 -8.02 -0.63
CA LYS A 280 4.51 -8.95 -0.74
C LYS A 280 5.79 -8.25 -1.23
N ALA A 281 5.67 -7.31 -2.18
CA ALA A 281 6.78 -6.49 -2.64
C ALA A 281 7.37 -5.66 -1.49
N VAL A 282 6.52 -4.96 -0.74
CA VAL A 282 6.91 -4.19 0.44
C VAL A 282 7.58 -5.08 1.49
N ASP A 283 6.98 -6.21 1.82
CA ASP A 283 7.52 -7.15 2.82
C ASP A 283 8.89 -7.69 2.40
N TYR A 284 9.04 -8.05 1.12
CA TYR A 284 10.31 -8.51 0.57
C TYR A 284 11.39 -7.43 0.71
N LEU A 285 11.11 -6.19 0.31
CA LEU A 285 12.06 -5.08 0.41
C LEU A 285 12.43 -4.77 1.87
N TYR A 286 11.47 -4.87 2.80
CA TYR A 286 11.74 -4.76 4.24
C TYR A 286 12.54 -5.94 4.80
N SER A 287 12.41 -7.14 4.21
CA SER A 287 13.21 -8.30 4.63
C SER A 287 14.70 -8.20 4.26
N LEU A 288 15.05 -7.30 3.33
CA LEU A 288 16.44 -6.99 2.97
C LEU A 288 17.10 -5.98 3.92
N GLN A 289 16.31 -5.34 4.79
CA GLN A 289 16.82 -4.35 5.72
C GLN A 289 17.61 -5.04 6.83
N PRO A 290 18.70 -4.42 7.33
CA PRO A 290 19.45 -5.00 8.43
C PRO A 290 18.52 -5.22 9.63
N SER A 291 18.54 -6.41 10.20
CA SER A 291 18.00 -6.64 11.55
C SER A 291 18.65 -5.60 12.47
N ALA A 292 17.87 -4.86 13.25
CA ALA A 292 18.42 -4.02 14.29
C ALA A 292 19.43 -4.87 15.10
N ALA A 293 20.70 -4.46 15.11
CA ALA A 293 21.69 -5.13 15.94
C ALA A 293 21.19 -5.03 17.39
N PRO A 294 21.36 -6.08 18.22
CA PRO A 294 21.09 -5.92 19.64
C PRO A 294 21.94 -4.75 20.14
N GLU A 295 21.31 -3.72 20.68
CA GLU A 295 22.00 -2.69 21.45
C GLU A 295 22.89 -3.43 22.45
N MET A 296 24.20 -3.33 22.26
CA MET A 296 25.14 -3.75 23.27
C MET A 296 24.81 -2.93 24.51
N ALA A 297 24.19 -3.59 25.50
CA ALA A 297 24.15 -3.11 26.86
C ALA A 297 25.59 -2.85 27.28
N VAL A 298 25.99 -1.58 27.25
CA VAL A 298 27.22 -1.15 27.88
C VAL A 298 26.92 -1.12 29.37
N ALA A 299 27.44 -2.14 30.04
CA ALA A 299 27.52 -2.20 31.49
C ALA A 299 28.47 -1.12 32.00
N ALA A 300 27.95 -0.20 32.82
CA ALA A 300 28.48 0.25 34.11
C ALA A 300 27.52 1.28 34.72
#